data_AF-A0ABD5CIW9-F1
#
_entry.id   AF-A0ABD5CIW9-F1
#
_cell.length_a   1.000
_cell.length_b   1.000
_cell.length_c   1.000
_cell.angle_alpha   90.00
_cell.angle_beta   90.00
_cell.angle_gamma   90.00
#
_symmetry.space_group_name_H-M   'P 1'
#
loop_
_entity.id
_entity.type
_entity.pdbx_description
1 polymer ?
#
loop_
_entity_poly.entity_id
_entity_poly.type
_entity_poly.pdbx_seq_one_letter_code
_entity_poly.pdbx_strand_id
1 'polypeptide(L)'
;MCAAMAACGVDEIGLSDTSGYANPAQVRRLFRRLQTEFGSKAGGAHFHNTRGQGLANVVAALEVGVTTIDSSQAGLGGCPYAPGATGNIVTEDLAFLLEAMGYDTGIDIDALVAARSILAEALPGEALYGHVQDAGLPKGFTYADGRSPGAVQPEACLKGAAQ
;
A
#
# COMPACT_ATOMS: atom_id res chain seq x y z
N MET A 1 -0.25 0.99 25.69
CA MET A 1 0.69 0.25 24.83
C MET A 1 1.72 1.17 24.20
N CYS A 2 1.33 2.20 23.42
CA CYS A 2 2.27 3.14 22.79
C CYS A 2 3.27 3.78 23.78
N ALA A 3 2.79 4.25 24.94
CA ALA A 3 3.67 4.80 25.98
C ALA A 3 4.72 3.80 26.50
N ALA A 4 4.36 2.52 26.60
CA ALA A 4 5.31 1.48 27.01
C ALA A 4 6.36 1.23 25.92
N MET A 5 5.95 1.17 24.64
CA MET A 5 6.88 1.05 23.51
C MET A 5 7.83 2.25 23.43
N ALA A 6 7.30 3.47 23.60
CA ALA A 6 8.10 4.69 23.65
C ALA A 6 9.16 4.63 24.77
N ALA A 7 8.78 4.14 25.96
CA ALA A 7 9.70 3.98 27.09
C ALA A 7 10.79 2.92 26.83
N CYS A 8 10.55 1.95 25.94
CA CYS A 8 11.56 0.99 25.48
C CYS A 8 12.55 1.58 24.45
N GLY A 9 12.34 2.83 23.99
CA GLY A 9 13.28 3.53 23.12
C GLY A 9 13.10 3.27 21.62
N VAL A 10 11.93 2.81 21.18
CA VAL A 10 11.63 2.59 19.75
C VAL A 10 11.79 3.87 18.93
N ASP A 11 12.27 3.76 17.70
CA ASP A 11 12.44 4.89 16.78
C ASP A 11 11.09 5.45 16.31
N GLU A 12 10.15 4.55 15.99
CA GLU A 12 8.83 4.87 15.44
C GLU A 12 7.73 4.00 16.08
N ILE A 13 6.52 4.56 16.16
CA ILE A 13 5.29 3.94 16.61
C ILE A 13 4.26 4.08 15.50
N GLY A 14 3.75 2.94 15.03
CA GLY A 14 2.71 2.88 14.02
C GLY A 14 1.37 2.37 14.53
N LEU A 15 0.32 2.61 13.74
CA LEU A 15 -1.02 2.07 13.96
C LEU A 15 -1.37 1.05 12.88
N SER A 16 -1.93 -0.09 13.28
CA SER A 16 -2.32 -1.17 12.38
C SER A 16 -3.83 -1.40 12.37
N ASP A 17 -4.43 -1.47 11.18
CA ASP A 17 -5.80 -1.92 10.96
C ASP A 17 -5.83 -3.38 10.54
N THR A 18 -5.67 -4.28 11.51
CA THR A 18 -5.55 -5.73 11.31
C THR A 18 -6.78 -6.36 10.63
N SER A 19 -7.97 -5.77 10.81
CA SER A 19 -9.22 -6.33 10.30
C SER A 19 -9.76 -5.61 9.06
N GLY A 20 -9.16 -4.49 8.65
CA GLY A 20 -9.66 -3.65 7.56
C GLY A 20 -10.97 -2.96 7.93
N TYR A 21 -11.09 -2.43 9.16
CA TYR A 21 -12.30 -1.78 9.70
C TYR A 21 -12.16 -0.26 9.77
N ALA A 22 -10.93 0.26 9.64
CA ALA A 22 -10.68 1.68 9.75
C ALA A 22 -11.29 2.43 8.57
N ASN A 23 -11.67 3.68 8.84
CA ASN A 23 -12.07 4.65 7.83
C ASN A 23 -11.24 5.94 7.95
N PRO A 24 -11.22 6.79 6.90
CA PRO A 24 -10.40 8.00 6.88
C PRO A 24 -10.58 8.94 8.08
N ALA A 25 -11.81 9.07 8.59
CA ALA A 25 -12.08 9.94 9.74
C ALA A 25 -11.46 9.38 11.03
N GLN A 26 -11.50 8.06 11.23
CA GLN A 26 -10.83 7.40 12.36
C GLN A 26 -9.31 7.53 12.26
N VAL A 27 -8.74 7.30 11.08
CA VAL A 27 -7.29 7.40 10.81
C VAL A 27 -6.77 8.77 11.23
N ARG A 28 -7.35 9.85 10.70
CA ARG A 28 -6.94 11.23 11.03
C ARG A 28 -7.00 11.50 12.52
N ARG A 29 -8.09 11.10 13.18
CA ARG A 29 -8.30 11.32 14.62
C ARG A 29 -7.24 10.60 15.44
N LEU A 30 -6.94 9.34 15.12
CA LEU A 30 -6.01 8.52 15.88
C LEU A 30 -4.56 8.99 15.67
N PHE A 31 -4.16 9.29 14.44
CA PHE A 31 -2.80 9.77 14.16
C PHE A 31 -2.54 11.17 14.73
N ARG A 32 -3.50 12.11 14.65
CA ARG A 32 -3.36 13.41 15.34
C ARG A 32 -3.16 13.24 16.83
N ARG A 33 -3.89 12.32 17.46
CA ARG A 33 -3.71 12.01 18.88
C ARG A 33 -2.34 11.40 19.15
N LEU A 34 -1.90 10.44 18.33
CA LEU A 34 -0.60 9.81 18.45
C LEU A 34 0.54 10.83 18.33
N GLN A 35 0.42 11.78 17.39
CA GLN A 35 1.38 12.88 17.21
C GLN A 35 1.40 13.85 18.38
N THR A 36 0.23 14.19 18.95
CA THR A 36 0.17 15.00 20.18
C THR A 36 0.90 14.32 21.34
N GLU A 37 0.82 13.00 21.45
CA GLU A 37 1.43 12.23 22.55
C GLU A 37 2.92 11.91 22.32
N PHE A 38 3.34 11.64 21.08
CA PHE A 38 4.66 11.08 20.77
C PHE A 38 5.49 11.88 19.74
N GLY A 39 4.96 13.00 19.24
CA GLY A 39 5.65 13.88 18.30
C GLY A 39 6.11 13.15 17.04
N SER A 40 7.40 13.31 16.70
CA SER A 40 8.02 12.71 15.51
C SER A 40 8.07 11.18 15.52
N LYS A 41 7.83 10.51 16.67
CA LYS A 41 7.78 9.05 16.72
C LYS A 41 6.49 8.47 16.13
N ALA A 42 5.48 9.28 15.83
CA ALA A 42 4.15 8.84 15.37
C ALA A 42 4.07 8.73 13.83
N GLY A 43 4.86 7.84 13.21
CA GLY A 43 5.10 7.87 11.76
C GLY A 43 4.61 6.69 10.93
N GLY A 44 4.25 5.55 11.54
CA GLY A 44 3.92 4.30 10.82
C GLY A 44 2.43 4.02 10.64
N ALA A 45 2.01 3.57 9.47
CA ALA A 45 0.65 3.08 9.23
C ALA A 45 0.62 1.76 8.47
N HIS A 46 -0.15 0.81 8.98
CA HIS A 46 -0.39 -0.50 8.35
C HIS A 46 -1.88 -0.68 8.13
N PHE A 47 -2.32 -0.76 6.87
CA PHE A 47 -3.73 -0.90 6.54
C PHE A 47 -4.01 -2.17 5.77
N HIS A 48 -5.07 -2.86 6.17
CA HIS A 48 -5.66 -3.91 5.36
C HIS A 48 -6.72 -3.35 4.40
N ASN A 49 -6.85 -3.98 3.23
CA ASN A 49 -7.80 -3.56 2.21
C ASN A 49 -9.09 -4.40 2.19
N THR A 50 -9.36 -5.17 3.25
CA THR A 50 -10.47 -6.13 3.35
C THR A 50 -11.85 -5.57 2.98
N ARG A 51 -12.07 -4.26 3.15
CA ARG A 51 -13.33 -3.55 2.79
C ARG A 51 -13.12 -2.43 1.75
N GLY A 52 -12.02 -2.45 1.01
CA GLY A 52 -11.71 -1.45 -0.01
C GLY A 52 -11.38 -0.06 0.53
N GLN A 53 -11.04 0.05 1.82
CA GLN A 53 -10.73 1.33 2.48
C GLN A 53 -9.22 1.60 2.58
N GLY A 54 -8.36 0.62 2.24
CA GLY A 54 -6.93 0.67 2.56
C GLY A 54 -6.22 1.90 1.97
N LEU A 55 -6.33 2.11 0.67
CA LEU A 55 -5.71 3.27 0.01
C LEU A 55 -6.34 4.61 0.42
N ALA A 56 -7.65 4.65 0.70
CA ALA A 56 -8.29 5.85 1.25
C ALA A 56 -7.75 6.20 2.65
N ASN A 57 -7.46 5.17 3.46
CA ASN A 57 -6.83 5.32 4.77
C ASN A 57 -5.37 5.78 4.66
N VAL A 58 -4.63 5.35 3.63
CA VAL A 58 -3.29 5.89 3.33
C VAL A 58 -3.35 7.39 3.10
N VAL A 59 -4.21 7.86 2.18
CA VAL A 59 -4.37 9.30 1.92
C VAL A 59 -4.73 10.07 3.19
N ALA A 60 -5.60 9.50 4.01
CA ALA A 60 -6.00 10.10 5.27
C ALA A 60 -4.85 10.25 6.29
N ALA A 61 -3.91 9.29 6.29
CA ALA A 61 -2.71 9.30 7.10
C ALA A 61 -1.67 10.31 6.57
N LEU A 62 -1.43 10.35 5.25
CA LEU A 62 -0.53 11.32 4.60
C LEU A 62 -0.93 12.76 4.93
N GLU A 63 -2.23 13.06 4.87
CA GLU A 63 -2.77 14.40 5.17
C GLU A 63 -2.57 14.86 6.62
N VAL A 64 -2.24 13.94 7.54
CA VAL A 64 -1.85 14.29 8.90
C VAL A 64 -0.34 14.12 9.14
N GLY A 65 0.46 13.90 8.09
CA GLY A 65 1.92 13.89 8.17
C GLY A 65 2.55 12.54 8.45
N VAL A 66 1.82 11.43 8.28
CA VAL A 66 2.40 10.08 8.30
C VAL A 66 3.18 9.86 7.01
N THR A 67 4.39 9.32 7.09
CA THR A 67 5.27 9.11 5.92
C THR A 67 5.73 7.66 5.76
N THR A 68 5.54 6.81 6.78
CA THR A 68 5.90 5.39 6.73
C THR A 68 4.63 4.57 6.56
N ILE A 69 4.46 3.93 5.39
CA ILE A 69 3.26 3.16 5.04
C ILE A 69 3.66 1.72 4.72
N ASP A 70 3.13 0.77 5.50
CA ASP A 70 3.34 -0.66 5.29
C ASP A 70 2.39 -1.18 4.21
N SER A 71 2.90 -2.07 3.36
CA SER A 71 2.13 -2.74 2.31
C SER A 71 2.70 -4.13 2.04
N SER A 72 2.03 -4.92 1.19
CA SER A 72 2.55 -6.22 0.75
C SER A 72 2.44 -6.36 -0.76
N GLN A 73 3.51 -6.84 -1.40
CA GLN A 73 3.53 -7.08 -2.84
C GLN A 73 2.42 -8.06 -3.19
N ALA A 74 1.68 -7.76 -4.26
CA ALA A 74 0.51 -8.53 -4.67
C ALA A 74 -0.59 -8.70 -3.61
N GLY A 75 -0.61 -7.88 -2.55
CA GLY A 75 -1.62 -7.94 -1.51
C GLY A 75 -1.54 -9.19 -0.64
N LEU A 76 -0.36 -9.82 -0.56
CA LEU A 76 -0.13 -11.02 0.26
C LEU A 76 -0.49 -10.79 1.73
N GLY A 77 -0.76 -11.90 2.44
CA GLY A 77 -1.11 -11.89 3.87
C GLY A 77 -2.62 -11.81 4.16
N GLY A 78 -3.46 -12.16 3.19
CA GLY A 78 -4.91 -12.34 3.39
C GLY A 78 -5.24 -13.55 4.26
N CYS A 79 -6.45 -13.56 4.83
CA CYS A 79 -6.94 -14.71 5.60
C CYS A 79 -7.41 -15.81 4.65
N PRO A 80 -6.82 -17.03 4.69
CA PRO A 80 -7.23 -18.14 3.82
C PRO A 80 -8.69 -18.58 4.06
N TYR A 81 -9.29 -18.19 5.19
CA TYR A 81 -10.66 -18.54 5.57
C TYR A 81 -11.72 -17.52 5.17
N ALA A 82 -11.33 -16.37 4.59
CA ALA A 82 -12.25 -15.32 4.15
C ALA A 82 -12.03 -15.00 2.66
N PRO A 83 -12.62 -15.79 1.74
CA PRO A 83 -12.47 -15.58 0.29
C PRO A 83 -12.93 -14.16 -0.10
N GLY A 84 -12.02 -13.35 -0.65
CA GLY A 84 -12.29 -11.97 -1.07
C GLY A 84 -11.96 -10.89 -0.03
N ALA A 85 -11.64 -11.26 1.22
CA ALA A 85 -10.99 -10.36 2.15
C ALA A 85 -9.53 -10.19 1.73
N THR A 86 -9.25 -9.16 0.92
CA THR A 86 -7.86 -8.78 0.65
C THR A 86 -7.17 -8.46 1.98
N GLY A 87 -5.94 -8.96 2.13
CA GLY A 87 -5.13 -8.76 3.33
C GLY A 87 -4.60 -7.34 3.36
N ASN A 88 -3.31 -7.20 3.10
CA ASN A 88 -2.64 -5.92 3.03
C ASN A 88 -3.06 -5.11 1.81
N ILE A 89 -2.86 -3.79 1.85
CA ILE A 89 -2.82 -2.98 0.62
C ILE A 89 -1.71 -3.50 -0.30
N VAL A 90 -1.98 -3.48 -1.61
CA VAL A 90 -1.05 -3.93 -2.65
C VAL A 90 0.05 -2.89 -2.83
N THR A 91 1.32 -3.29 -2.75
CA THR A 91 2.46 -2.36 -2.87
C THR A 91 2.50 -1.66 -4.23
N GLU A 92 2.19 -2.34 -5.31
CA GLU A 92 2.13 -1.78 -6.66
C GLU A 92 1.08 -0.66 -6.76
N ASP A 93 -0.12 -0.91 -6.22
CA ASP A 93 -1.22 0.06 -6.23
C ASP A 93 -0.92 1.25 -5.32
N LEU A 94 -0.24 1.01 -4.18
CA LEU A 94 0.23 2.06 -3.28
C LEU A 94 1.30 2.93 -3.96
N ALA A 95 2.33 2.33 -4.55
CA ALA A 95 3.39 3.05 -5.22
C ALA A 95 2.83 3.92 -6.36
N PHE A 96 1.95 3.35 -7.18
CA PHE A 96 1.25 4.11 -8.22
C PHE A 96 0.46 5.30 -7.64
N LEU A 97 -0.34 5.08 -6.59
CA LEU A 97 -1.12 6.15 -5.95
C LEU A 97 -0.21 7.29 -5.48
N LEU A 98 0.86 6.96 -4.74
CA LEU A 98 1.77 7.94 -4.17
C LEU A 98 2.48 8.74 -5.26
N GLU A 99 3.04 8.06 -6.26
CA GLU A 99 3.73 8.69 -7.39
C GLU A 99 2.76 9.57 -8.20
N ALA A 100 1.54 9.10 -8.46
CA ALA A 100 0.50 9.87 -9.14
C ALA A 100 0.06 11.12 -8.35
N MET A 101 0.14 11.07 -7.02
CA MET A 101 -0.11 12.21 -6.14
C MET A 101 1.11 13.15 -6.00
N GLY A 102 2.25 12.82 -6.61
CA GLY A 102 3.47 13.61 -6.55
C GLY A 102 4.36 13.30 -5.34
N TYR A 103 4.15 12.18 -4.67
CA TYR A 103 5.05 11.68 -3.64
C TYR A 103 6.09 10.73 -4.26
N ASP A 104 7.36 11.14 -4.22
CA ASP A 104 8.47 10.29 -4.64
C ASP A 104 8.67 9.15 -3.65
N THR A 105 8.44 7.94 -4.13
CA THR A 105 8.61 6.70 -3.35
C THR A 105 9.98 6.06 -3.57
N GLY A 106 10.70 6.45 -4.62
CA GLY A 106 11.89 5.76 -5.11
C GLY A 106 11.65 4.34 -5.64
N ILE A 107 10.41 3.86 -5.72
CA ILE A 107 10.07 2.50 -6.17
C ILE A 107 9.94 2.48 -7.69
N ASP A 108 10.57 1.50 -8.35
CA ASP A 108 10.31 1.19 -9.76
C ASP A 108 9.10 0.23 -9.84
N ILE A 109 7.97 0.75 -10.34
CA ILE A 109 6.72 -0.01 -10.41
C ILE A 109 6.82 -1.14 -11.45
N ASP A 110 7.55 -0.95 -12.54
CA ASP A 110 7.70 -1.99 -13.58
C ASP A 110 8.56 -3.13 -13.06
N ALA A 111 9.64 -2.82 -12.33
CA ALA A 111 10.46 -3.82 -11.66
C ALA A 111 9.67 -4.58 -10.58
N LEU A 112 8.80 -3.87 -9.82
CA LEU A 112 7.95 -4.48 -8.81
C LEU A 112 6.91 -5.42 -9.43
N VAL A 113 6.31 -5.04 -10.56
CA VAL A 113 5.41 -5.87 -11.36
C VAL A 113 6.14 -7.11 -11.90
N ALA A 114 7.35 -6.96 -12.44
CA ALA A 114 8.16 -8.07 -12.95
C ALA A 114 8.51 -9.10 -11.84
N ALA A 115 8.81 -8.61 -10.63
CA ALA A 115 9.14 -9.44 -9.48
C ALA A 115 7.98 -10.33 -8.99
N ARG A 116 6.72 -10.07 -9.42
CA ARG A 116 5.57 -10.93 -9.09
C ARG A 116 5.70 -12.35 -9.62
N SER A 117 6.50 -12.57 -10.67
CA SER A 117 6.80 -13.92 -11.19
C SER A 117 7.41 -14.83 -10.12
N ILE A 118 8.27 -14.29 -9.25
CA ILE A 118 8.89 -15.00 -8.13
C ILE A 118 7.82 -15.45 -7.13
N LEU A 119 6.84 -14.59 -6.84
CA LEU A 119 5.73 -14.91 -5.94
C LEU A 119 4.84 -16.01 -6.52
N ALA A 120 4.52 -15.92 -7.80
CA ALA A 120 3.67 -16.91 -8.48
C ALA A 120 4.32 -18.30 -8.50
N GLU A 121 5.65 -18.38 -8.68
CA GLU A 121 6.40 -19.63 -8.65
C GLU A 121 6.51 -20.19 -7.22
N ALA A 122 6.83 -19.33 -6.24
CA ALA A 122 7.03 -19.75 -4.86
C ALA A 122 5.73 -20.09 -4.13
N LEU A 123 4.61 -19.45 -4.50
CA LEU A 123 3.31 -19.55 -3.84
C LEU A 123 2.19 -19.84 -4.85
N PRO A 124 2.21 -20.99 -5.56
CA PRO A 124 1.29 -21.27 -6.67
C PRO A 124 -0.18 -21.40 -6.25
N GLY A 125 -0.46 -21.57 -4.95
CA GLY A 125 -1.82 -21.65 -4.40
C GLY A 125 -2.35 -20.33 -3.83
N GLU A 126 -1.52 -19.29 -3.76
CA GLU A 126 -1.90 -18.00 -3.22
C GLU A 126 -2.49 -17.10 -4.29
N ALA A 127 -3.55 -16.36 -3.93
CA ALA A 127 -4.12 -15.36 -4.81
C ALA A 127 -3.23 -14.11 -4.82
N LEU A 128 -2.80 -13.69 -6.01
CA LEU A 128 -2.02 -12.47 -6.22
C LEU A 128 -2.92 -11.36 -6.75
N TYR A 129 -3.05 -10.26 -6.00
CA TYR A 129 -3.92 -9.12 -6.32
C TYR A 129 -3.12 -7.93 -6.87
N GLY A 130 -3.80 -6.97 -7.50
CA GLY A 130 -3.21 -5.67 -7.85
C GLY A 130 -3.82 -5.06 -9.10
N HIS A 131 -4.37 -3.85 -8.97
CA HIS A 131 -5.00 -3.15 -10.08
C HIS A 131 -3.98 -2.65 -11.10
N VAL A 132 -2.79 -2.22 -10.67
CA VAL A 132 -1.70 -1.81 -11.56
C VAL A 132 -1.20 -2.99 -12.38
N GLN A 133 -1.13 -4.19 -11.80
CA GLN A 133 -0.79 -5.41 -12.55
C GLN A 133 -1.82 -5.70 -13.65
N ASP A 134 -3.10 -5.54 -13.34
CA ASP A 134 -4.20 -5.92 -14.23
C ASP A 134 -4.44 -4.89 -15.35
N ALA A 135 -4.34 -3.60 -15.02
CA ALA A 135 -4.67 -2.49 -15.91
C ALA A 135 -3.43 -1.82 -16.54
N GLY A 136 -2.24 -2.04 -15.98
CA GLY A 136 -1.04 -1.30 -16.32
C GLY A 136 -1.05 0.14 -15.83
N LEU A 137 0.07 0.83 -16.04
CA LEU A 137 0.17 2.26 -15.80
C LEU A 137 -0.60 3.06 -16.87
N PRO A 138 -1.23 4.21 -16.51
CA PRO A 138 -1.90 5.07 -17.47
C PRO A 138 -0.97 5.55 -18.59
N LYS A 139 -1.53 5.82 -19.77
CA LYS A 139 -0.77 6.40 -20.89
C LYS A 139 -0.21 7.77 -20.50
N GLY A 140 1.10 7.96 -20.70
CA GLY A 140 1.79 9.19 -20.35
C GLY A 140 2.00 9.39 -18.86
N PHE A 141 1.90 8.32 -18.05
CA PHE A 141 2.29 8.37 -16.65
C PHE A 141 3.75 8.79 -16.51
N THR A 142 4.00 9.65 -15.54
CA THR A 142 5.32 10.15 -15.15
C THR A 142 5.41 10.04 -13.63
N TYR A 143 6.53 9.53 -13.12
CA TYR A 143 6.78 9.45 -11.68
C TYR A 143 6.93 10.85 -11.08
N ALA A 144 6.83 10.95 -9.76
CA ALA A 144 6.97 12.21 -9.03
C ALA A 144 8.35 12.87 -9.22
N ASP A 145 9.39 12.07 -9.44
CA ASP A 145 10.76 12.52 -9.74
C ASP A 145 10.97 12.93 -11.22
N GLY A 146 9.94 12.82 -12.06
CA GLY A 146 9.97 13.18 -13.47
C GLY A 146 10.45 12.08 -14.42
N ARG A 147 10.84 10.89 -13.93
CA ARG A 147 11.20 9.78 -14.82
C ARG A 147 9.97 9.19 -15.51
N SER A 148 10.18 8.58 -16.67
CA SER A 148 9.14 7.79 -17.36
C SER A 148 9.23 6.31 -16.96
N PRO A 149 8.12 5.57 -16.99
CA PRO A 149 8.12 4.11 -16.89
C PRO A 149 9.04 3.45 -17.91
N GLY A 150 9.55 2.28 -17.54
CA GLY A 150 10.21 1.37 -18.45
C GLY A 150 9.26 0.88 -19.54
N ALA A 151 9.82 0.37 -20.64
CA ALA A 151 9.04 -0.12 -21.79
C ALA A 151 8.29 -1.45 -21.54
N VAL A 152 8.34 -2.00 -20.32
CA VAL A 152 7.83 -3.35 -19.99
C VAL A 152 6.39 -3.22 -19.49
N GLN A 153 5.42 -3.13 -20.42
CA GLN A 153 4.03 -3.37 -20.07
C GLN A 153 3.75 -4.88 -20.13
N PRO A 154 3.16 -5.51 -19.10
CA PRO A 154 2.82 -6.92 -19.15
C PRO A 154 1.93 -7.22 -20.36
N GLU A 155 2.28 -8.24 -21.14
CA GLU A 155 1.49 -8.71 -22.29
C GLU A 155 0.03 -9.07 -21.92
N ALA A 156 -0.25 -9.23 -20.63
CA ALA A 156 -1.57 -9.52 -20.08
C ALA A 156 -2.60 -8.38 -20.30
N CYS A 157 -2.17 -7.14 -20.51
CA CYS A 157 -3.06 -5.99 -20.63
C CYS A 157 -3.94 -5.99 -21.91
N LEU A 158 -3.67 -6.87 -22.89
CA LEU A 158 -4.35 -6.87 -24.19
C LEU A 158 -5.43 -7.96 -24.39
N LYS A 159 -5.65 -8.87 -23.44
CA LYS A 159 -6.61 -9.99 -23.62
C LYS A 159 -8.02 -9.77 -23.04
N GLY A 160 -8.33 -8.59 -22.49
CA GLY A 160 -9.60 -8.34 -21.77
C GLY A 160 -10.68 -7.52 -22.49
N ALA A 161 -10.39 -6.83 -23.59
CA ALA A 161 -11.36 -5.96 -24.26
C ALA A 161 -12.14 -6.70 -25.36
N ALA A 162 -12.89 -7.74 -24.97
CA ALA A 162 -13.93 -8.32 -25.80
C ALA A 162 -15.08 -8.81 -24.90
N GLN A 163 -16.01 -7.90 -24.63
CA GLN A 163 -17.43 -8.14 -24.40
C GLN A 163 -18.18 -6.82 -24.49
#